data_AF-A0A378AMH5-F1
#
_entry.id   AF-A0A378AMH5-F1
#
_cell.length_a   1.000
_cell.length_b   1.000
_cell.length_c   1.000
_cell.angle_alpha   90.00
_cell.angle_beta   90.00
_cell.angle_gamma   90.00
#
_symmetry.space_group_name_H-M   'P 1'
#
loop_
_entity.id
_entity.type
_entity.pdbx_description
1 polymer ?
#
loop_
_entity_poly.entity_id
_entity_poly.type
_entity_poly.pdbx_seq_one_letter_code
_entity_poly.pdbx_strand_id
1 'polypeptide(L)'
;MYMVFRRLLVCLLWLWLPVSQAADSGWLRAADNQHASVRLRAQTESNGDTRLLLDVALEKGWKTYWRSPGEGGIAPAIAWHTPLEVNWRWPTPQRFDVAGISTQGYHGDVSFPMTLRGKIPPTLSGVLTLSTCSNVCILTDYPFSLDMTTPAGSDLIMILPARWAHCRCAMA
;
A
#
# COMPACT_ATOMS: atom_id res chain seq x y z
N MET A 1 39.85 -23.13 7.40
CA MET A 1 40.05 -22.01 6.46
C MET A 1 38.84 -21.79 5.52
N TYR A 2 38.44 -22.79 4.73
CA TYR A 2 37.38 -22.65 3.70
C TYR A 2 35.99 -22.24 4.23
N MET A 3 35.58 -22.67 5.42
CA MET A 3 34.27 -22.30 6.00
C MET A 3 34.18 -20.81 6.38
N VAL A 4 35.29 -20.18 6.78
CA VAL A 4 35.32 -18.74 7.13
C VAL A 4 35.27 -17.89 5.87
N PHE A 5 36.04 -18.27 4.83
CA PHE A 5 36.01 -17.61 3.53
C PHE A 5 34.64 -17.69 2.86
N ARG A 6 33.96 -18.85 2.95
CA ARG A 6 32.59 -19.02 2.43
C ARG A 6 31.56 -18.16 3.16
N ARG A 7 31.72 -17.95 4.48
CA ARG A 7 30.85 -17.06 5.26
C ARG A 7 31.07 -15.59 4.91
N LEU A 8 32.32 -15.16 4.76
CA LEU A 8 32.67 -13.81 4.31
C LEU A 8 32.11 -13.52 2.92
N LEU A 9 32.21 -14.48 2.00
CA LEU A 9 31.71 -14.32 0.62
C LEU A 9 30.19 -14.21 0.57
N VAL A 10 29.47 -14.95 1.43
CA VAL A 10 28.00 -14.85 1.55
C VAL A 10 27.58 -13.51 2.16
N CYS A 11 28.28 -13.02 3.19
CA CYS A 11 28.02 -11.68 3.76
C CYS A 11 28.28 -10.57 2.74
N LEU A 12 29.35 -10.68 1.94
CA LEU A 12 29.67 -9.71 0.89
C LEU A 12 28.60 -9.70 -0.22
N LEU A 13 28.06 -10.87 -0.58
CA LEU A 13 26.97 -10.98 -1.56
C LEU A 13 25.66 -10.34 -1.06
N TRP A 14 25.40 -10.37 0.25
CA TRP A 14 24.20 -9.75 0.84
C TRP A 14 24.27 -8.21 0.85
N LEU A 15 25.48 -7.63 0.84
CA LEU A 15 25.70 -6.18 0.80
C LEU A 15 25.43 -5.54 -0.57
N TRP A 16 25.25 -6.34 -1.62
CA TRP A 16 25.12 -5.87 -3.01
C TRP A 16 23.68 -5.94 -3.55
N LEU A 17 22.70 -6.30 -2.71
CA LEU A 17 21.31 -6.31 -3.15
C LEU A 17 20.83 -4.86 -3.33
N PRO A 18 20.45 -4.46 -4.57
CA PRO A 18 19.90 -3.13 -4.79
C PRO A 18 18.58 -3.03 -4.01
N VAL A 19 18.51 -2.05 -3.12
CA VAL A 19 17.26 -1.75 -2.42
C VAL A 19 16.34 -1.08 -3.45
N SER A 20 15.38 -1.83 -3.98
CA SER A 20 14.29 -1.27 -4.79
C SER A 20 13.30 -0.62 -3.84
N GLN A 21 13.19 0.70 -3.91
CA GLN A 21 12.46 1.50 -2.95
C GLN A 21 11.20 2.08 -3.60
N ALA A 22 10.02 1.70 -3.10
CA ALA A 22 8.72 2.20 -3.54
C ALA A 22 8.13 3.14 -2.49
N ALA A 23 7.65 4.32 -2.90
CA ALA A 23 6.96 5.25 -2.00
C ALA A 23 5.82 4.52 -1.28
N ASP A 24 5.64 4.79 0.02
CA ASP A 24 4.78 3.99 0.89
C ASP A 24 4.05 4.87 1.89
N SER A 25 2.73 4.69 2.02
CA SER A 25 1.93 5.44 3.00
C SER A 25 2.01 4.87 4.41
N GLY A 26 2.58 3.67 4.57
CA GLY A 26 2.31 2.82 5.73
C GLY A 26 0.85 2.33 5.73
N TRP A 27 0.51 1.52 6.75
CA TRP A 27 -0.88 1.13 6.98
C TRP A 27 -1.67 2.28 7.61
N LEU A 28 -2.64 2.79 6.87
CA LEU A 28 -3.59 3.80 7.29
C LEU A 28 -4.79 3.11 7.94
N ARG A 29 -5.25 3.68 9.06
CA ARG A 29 -6.46 3.27 9.79
C ARG A 29 -7.29 4.51 10.09
N ALA A 30 -8.61 4.39 9.99
CA ALA A 30 -9.50 5.47 10.40
C ALA A 30 -9.95 5.24 11.84
N ALA A 31 -10.15 6.31 12.60
CA ALA A 31 -10.56 6.20 14.02
C ALA A 31 -11.95 5.56 14.16
N ASP A 32 -12.81 5.78 13.18
CA ASP A 32 -14.20 5.32 13.08
C ASP A 32 -14.37 4.03 12.26
N ASN A 33 -13.28 3.47 11.72
CA ASN A 33 -13.27 2.21 10.98
C ASN A 33 -12.13 1.32 11.47
N GLN A 34 -12.47 0.45 12.43
CA GLN A 34 -11.53 -0.51 13.02
C GLN A 34 -11.42 -1.80 12.20
N HIS A 35 -12.36 -2.03 11.27
CA HIS A 35 -12.49 -3.26 10.51
C HIS A 35 -11.80 -3.23 9.14
N ALA A 36 -11.15 -2.12 8.78
CA ALA A 36 -10.37 -2.01 7.56
C ALA A 36 -9.11 -1.15 7.76
N SER A 37 -8.01 -1.62 7.18
CA SER A 37 -6.78 -0.83 7.01
C SER A 37 -6.36 -0.83 5.56
N VAL A 38 -5.79 0.28 5.10
CA VAL A 38 -5.36 0.45 3.71
C VAL A 38 -3.90 0.88 3.64
N ARG A 39 -3.23 0.54 2.54
CA ARG A 39 -1.86 0.98 2.28
C ARG A 39 -1.70 1.25 0.79
N LEU A 40 -1.08 2.37 0.45
CA LEU A 40 -0.73 2.71 -0.91
C LEU A 40 0.78 2.63 -1.08
N ARG A 41 1.21 1.97 -2.17
CA ARG A 41 2.61 1.87 -2.56
C ARG A 41 2.76 2.29 -4.01
N ALA A 42 3.79 3.07 -4.32
CA ALA A 42 4.01 3.58 -5.67
C ALA A 42 5.47 3.45 -6.11
N GLN A 43 5.67 3.15 -7.40
CA GLN A 43 6.99 3.14 -8.02
C GLN A 43 6.88 3.68 -9.44
N THR A 44 7.69 4.69 -9.75
CA THR A 44 7.84 5.22 -11.11
C THR A 44 8.77 4.30 -11.89
N GLU A 45 8.31 3.83 -13.04
CA GLU A 45 9.03 2.98 -13.97
C GLU A 45 9.91 3.83 -14.92
N SER A 46 10.88 3.18 -15.56
CA SER A 46 11.78 3.84 -16.52
C SER A 46 11.08 4.39 -17.76
N ASN A 47 9.89 3.87 -18.09
CA ASN A 47 9.05 4.35 -19.19
C ASN A 47 8.26 5.62 -18.85
N GLY A 48 8.35 6.13 -17.61
CA GLY A 48 7.64 7.31 -17.13
C GLY A 48 6.25 7.04 -16.55
N ASP A 49 5.71 5.82 -16.65
CA ASP A 49 4.48 5.44 -15.94
C ASP A 49 4.79 5.20 -14.45
N THR A 50 3.79 5.39 -13.59
CA THR A 50 3.88 5.01 -12.18
C THR A 50 2.96 3.83 -11.90
N ARG A 51 3.52 2.75 -11.36
CA ARG A 51 2.76 1.64 -10.78
C ARG A 51 2.33 2.02 -9.38
N LEU A 52 1.07 1.86 -9.07
CA LEU A 52 0.52 2.04 -7.73
C LEU A 52 -0.19 0.76 -7.32
N LEU A 53 -0.05 0.39 -6.05
CA LEU A 53 -0.77 -0.72 -5.44
C LEU A 53 -1.54 -0.19 -4.24
N LEU A 54 -2.85 -0.37 -4.24
CA LEU A 54 -3.71 -0.15 -3.08
C LEU A 54 -3.99 -1.49 -2.41
N ASP A 55 -3.40 -1.73 -1.26
CA ASP A 55 -3.71 -2.87 -0.40
C ASP A 55 -4.85 -2.49 0.54
N VAL A 56 -5.84 -3.38 0.66
CA VAL A 56 -6.95 -3.27 1.60
C VAL A 56 -6.97 -4.56 2.42
N ALA A 57 -6.81 -4.44 3.73
CA ALA A 57 -6.98 -5.54 4.66
C ALA A 57 -8.31 -5.37 5.40
N LEU A 58 -9.11 -6.44 5.43
CA LEU A 58 -10.45 -6.44 6.01
C LEU A 58 -10.55 -7.46 7.14
N GLU A 59 -11.19 -7.06 8.24
CA GLU A 59 -11.54 -8.01 9.29
C GLU A 59 -12.57 -9.05 8.82
N LYS A 60 -12.61 -10.18 9.52
CA LYS A 60 -13.53 -11.29 9.21
C LYS A 60 -14.98 -10.81 9.21
N GLY A 61 -15.71 -11.14 8.14
CA GLY A 61 -17.13 -10.81 7.98
C GLY A 61 -17.38 -9.52 7.18
N TRP A 62 -16.37 -8.65 7.08
CA TRP A 62 -16.41 -7.43 6.29
C TRP A 62 -16.01 -7.68 4.84
N LYS A 63 -16.57 -6.85 3.96
CA LYS A 63 -16.39 -6.92 2.51
C LYS A 63 -16.17 -5.52 1.96
N THR A 64 -15.48 -5.39 0.85
CA THR A 64 -15.47 -4.17 0.03
C THR A 64 -15.97 -4.48 -1.38
N TYR A 65 -16.43 -3.47 -2.10
CA TYR A 65 -17.12 -3.67 -3.36
C TYR A 65 -16.18 -3.73 -4.57
N TRP A 66 -16.67 -4.39 -5.62
CA TRP A 66 -16.12 -4.31 -6.97
C TRP A 66 -16.56 -3.02 -7.68
N ARG A 67 -15.93 -2.69 -8.81
CA ARG A 67 -16.32 -1.54 -9.67
C ARG A 67 -17.79 -1.56 -10.10
N SER A 68 -18.41 -2.74 -10.19
CA SER A 68 -19.82 -2.93 -10.48
C SER A 68 -20.46 -3.64 -9.27
N PRO A 69 -20.76 -2.89 -8.20
CA PRO A 69 -21.03 -3.47 -6.87
C PRO A 69 -22.31 -4.30 -6.79
N GLY A 70 -23.23 -4.14 -7.74
CA GLY A 70 -24.60 -4.63 -7.64
C GLY A 70 -25.52 -3.57 -7.06
N GLU A 71 -26.76 -3.95 -6.77
CA GLU A 71 -27.75 -3.06 -6.17
C GLU A 71 -27.33 -2.64 -4.76
N GLY A 72 -27.51 -1.37 -4.42
CA GLY A 72 -27.23 -0.82 -3.09
C GLY A 72 -25.75 -0.67 -2.70
N GLY A 73 -24.81 -1.19 -3.50
CA GLY A 73 -23.38 -1.07 -3.21
C GLY A 73 -22.72 0.15 -3.86
N ILE A 74 -21.57 0.57 -3.32
CA ILE A 74 -20.82 1.74 -3.76
C ILE A 74 -19.38 1.31 -4.03
N ALA A 75 -18.88 1.49 -5.25
CA ALA A 75 -17.49 1.12 -5.56
C ALA A 75 -16.49 2.04 -4.82
N PRO A 76 -15.36 1.52 -4.32
CA PRO A 76 -14.27 2.34 -3.80
C PRO A 76 -13.78 3.33 -4.86
N ALA A 77 -13.43 4.54 -4.45
CA ALA A 77 -12.97 5.60 -5.34
C ALA A 77 -11.84 6.42 -4.71
N ILE A 78 -10.95 6.95 -5.54
CA ILE A 78 -9.91 7.88 -5.11
C ILE A 78 -10.17 9.24 -5.75
N ALA A 79 -10.32 10.27 -4.93
CA ALA A 79 -10.28 11.66 -5.34
C ALA A 79 -8.84 12.14 -5.29
N TRP A 80 -8.21 12.30 -6.45
CA TRP A 80 -6.83 12.78 -6.57
C TRP A 80 -6.77 14.31 -6.47
N HIS A 81 -5.80 14.85 -5.73
CA HIS A 81 -5.62 16.31 -5.65
C HIS A 81 -5.05 16.91 -6.93
N THR A 82 -4.38 16.11 -7.75
CA THR A 82 -3.89 16.48 -9.09
C THR A 82 -4.63 15.67 -10.15
N PRO A 83 -4.94 16.24 -11.32
CA PRO A 83 -5.54 15.48 -12.41
C PRO A 83 -4.55 14.43 -12.92
N LEU A 84 -4.99 13.17 -12.97
CA LEU A 84 -4.18 12.01 -13.34
C LEU A 84 -4.96 11.08 -14.26
N GLU A 85 -4.29 10.53 -15.28
CA GLU A 85 -4.82 9.41 -16.04
C GLU A 85 -4.49 8.11 -15.30
N VAL A 86 -5.51 7.48 -14.70
CA VAL A 86 -5.36 6.29 -13.87
C VAL A 86 -6.08 5.10 -14.48
N ASN A 87 -5.32 4.05 -14.79
CA ASN A 87 -5.87 2.74 -15.13
C ASN A 87 -5.93 1.87 -13.87
N TRP A 88 -7.11 1.81 -13.23
CA TRP A 88 -7.37 0.94 -12.08
C TRP A 88 -7.76 -0.46 -12.54
N ARG A 89 -6.91 -1.44 -12.23
CA ARG A 89 -7.17 -2.86 -12.51
C ARG A 89 -7.82 -3.52 -11.31
N TRP A 90 -8.93 -4.20 -11.57
CA TRP A 90 -9.73 -4.85 -10.55
C TRP A 90 -9.49 -6.36 -10.60
N PRO A 91 -9.01 -6.98 -9.51
CA PRO A 91 -8.94 -8.44 -9.41
C PRO A 91 -10.33 -9.07 -9.61
N THR A 92 -10.35 -10.35 -9.98
CA THR A 92 -11.61 -11.09 -10.13
C THR A 92 -12.42 -11.04 -8.83
N PRO A 93 -13.65 -10.52 -8.85
CA PRO A 93 -14.48 -10.41 -7.66
C PRO A 93 -15.16 -11.74 -7.35
N GLN A 94 -15.79 -11.79 -6.19
CA GLN A 94 -16.76 -12.82 -5.81
C GLN A 94 -18.15 -12.20 -5.64
N ARG A 95 -19.18 -13.04 -5.70
CA ARG A 95 -20.56 -12.65 -5.44
C ARG A 95 -20.93 -13.01 -4.00
N PHE A 96 -21.66 -12.11 -3.34
CA PHE A 96 -22.14 -12.30 -1.98
C PHE A 96 -23.55 -11.72 -1.83
N ASP A 97 -24.32 -12.30 -0.91
CA ASP A 97 -25.56 -11.68 -0.46
C ASP A 97 -25.27 -10.81 0.77
N VAL A 98 -25.59 -9.52 0.66
CA VAL A 98 -25.48 -8.54 1.74
C VAL A 98 -26.89 -8.01 1.98
N ALA A 99 -27.43 -8.27 3.18
CA ALA A 99 -28.81 -7.90 3.54
C ALA A 99 -29.89 -8.36 2.53
N GLY A 100 -29.70 -9.54 1.91
CA GLY A 100 -30.64 -10.09 0.92
C GLY A 100 -30.47 -9.55 -0.50
N ILE A 101 -29.44 -8.73 -0.75
CA ILE A 101 -29.12 -8.19 -2.07
C ILE A 101 -27.83 -8.83 -2.58
N SER A 102 -27.88 -9.33 -3.82
CA SER A 102 -26.71 -9.89 -4.49
C SER A 102 -25.74 -8.78 -4.89
N THR A 103 -24.56 -8.80 -4.29
CA THR A 103 -23.47 -7.85 -4.48
C THR A 103 -22.21 -8.53 -5.00
N GLN A 104 -21.28 -7.74 -5.53
CA GLN A 104 -19.99 -8.21 -6.02
C GLN A 104 -18.85 -7.46 -5.36
N GLY A 105 -17.81 -8.17 -4.92
CA GLY A 105 -16.70 -7.56 -4.22
C GLY A 105 -15.65 -8.53 -3.74
N TYR A 106 -15.07 -8.20 -2.59
CA TYR A 106 -13.95 -8.90 -1.98
C TYR A 106 -14.16 -9.04 -0.47
N HIS A 107 -13.66 -10.12 0.10
CA HIS A 107 -13.62 -10.38 1.54
C HIS A 107 -12.18 -10.72 1.93
N GLY A 108 -11.78 -10.42 3.17
CA GLY A 108 -10.38 -10.52 3.57
C GLY A 108 -9.49 -9.52 2.81
N ASP A 109 -8.23 -9.88 2.58
CA ASP A 109 -7.26 -8.97 1.98
C ASP A 109 -7.36 -8.94 0.45
N VAL A 110 -7.28 -7.74 -0.13
CA VAL A 110 -7.28 -7.53 -1.57
C VAL A 110 -6.29 -6.43 -1.95
N SER A 111 -5.57 -6.63 -3.05
CA SER A 111 -4.66 -5.63 -3.61
C SER A 111 -5.15 -5.18 -4.99
N PHE A 112 -5.28 -3.88 -5.18
CA PHE A 112 -5.74 -3.24 -6.40
C PHE A 112 -4.57 -2.57 -7.15
N PRO A 113 -4.07 -3.17 -8.24
CA PRO A 113 -3.02 -2.54 -9.03
C PRO A 113 -3.59 -1.42 -9.90
N MET A 114 -2.89 -0.29 -9.93
CA MET A 114 -3.18 0.84 -10.79
C MET A 114 -1.95 1.24 -11.59
N THR A 115 -2.17 1.87 -12.74
CA THR A 115 -1.10 2.50 -13.53
C THR A 115 -1.48 3.94 -13.78
N LEU A 116 -0.65 4.85 -13.30
CA LEU A 116 -0.80 6.28 -13.48
C LEU A 116 0.11 6.67 -14.65
N ARG A 117 -0.44 7.32 -15.67
CA ARG A 117 0.32 7.72 -16.85
C ARG A 117 0.76 9.18 -16.77
N GLY A 118 1.93 9.44 -17.36
CA GLY A 118 2.52 10.76 -17.44
C GLY A 118 3.28 11.18 -16.18
N LYS A 119 3.69 12.45 -16.15
CA LYS A 119 4.54 12.99 -15.07
C LYS A 119 3.74 13.12 -13.77
N ILE A 120 4.11 12.34 -12.76
CA ILE A 120 3.54 12.42 -11.41
C ILE A 120 4.22 13.55 -10.62
N PRO A 121 3.48 14.29 -9.77
CA PRO A 121 4.08 15.28 -8.87
C PRO A 121 5.09 14.63 -7.89
N PRO A 122 6.02 15.42 -7.33
CA PRO A 122 6.92 14.95 -6.26
C PRO A 122 6.18 14.36 -5.06
N THR A 123 4.97 14.86 -4.78
CA THR A 123 4.08 14.34 -3.76
C THR A 123 2.77 13.93 -4.40
N LEU A 124 2.48 12.63 -4.42
CA LEU A 124 1.23 12.07 -4.91
C LEU A 124 0.24 11.96 -3.75
N SER A 125 -0.90 12.62 -3.83
CA SER A 125 -1.88 12.64 -2.74
C SER A 125 -3.32 12.63 -3.23
N GLY A 126 -4.21 12.22 -2.33
CA GLY A 126 -5.64 12.17 -2.57
C GLY A 126 -6.39 11.63 -1.35
N VAL A 127 -7.67 11.36 -1.54
CA VAL A 127 -8.54 10.73 -0.55
C VAL A 127 -9.15 9.48 -1.16
N LEU A 128 -8.89 8.33 -0.54
CA LEU A 128 -9.59 7.07 -0.85
C LEU A 128 -10.87 7.02 -0.04
N THR A 129 -12.02 7.01 -0.70
CA THR A 129 -13.29 6.64 -0.07
C THR A 129 -13.46 5.13 -0.23
N LEU A 130 -13.26 4.40 0.86
CA LEU A 130 -13.45 2.95 0.92
C LEU A 130 -14.85 2.63 1.45
N SER A 131 -15.59 1.85 0.67
CA SER A 131 -16.85 1.26 1.11
C SER A 131 -16.60 -0.11 1.73
N THR A 132 -17.07 -0.29 2.95
CA THR A 132 -16.97 -1.56 3.68
C THR A 132 -18.35 -1.99 4.17
N CYS A 133 -18.71 -3.25 3.95
CA CYS A 133 -20.02 -3.77 4.32
C CYS A 133 -19.96 -5.12 5.04
N SER A 134 -20.80 -5.24 6.07
CA SER A 134 -21.12 -6.48 6.75
C SER A 134 -22.63 -6.72 6.68
N ASN A 135 -23.39 -6.36 7.71
CA ASN A 135 -24.85 -6.16 7.69
C ASN A 135 -25.24 -4.69 7.48
N VAL A 136 -24.28 -3.78 7.64
CA VAL A 136 -24.37 -2.35 7.40
C VAL A 136 -23.22 -1.94 6.48
N CYS A 137 -23.44 -0.89 5.69
CA CYS A 137 -22.42 -0.31 4.83
C CYS A 137 -21.90 1.01 5.39
N ILE A 138 -20.58 1.12 5.45
CA ILE A 138 -19.86 2.27 6.00
C ILE A 138 -18.91 2.77 4.90
N LEU A 139 -18.99 4.08 4.63
CA LEU A 139 -18.03 4.79 3.78
C LEU A 139 -17.00 5.46 4.70
N THR A 140 -15.73 5.22 4.42
CA THR A 140 -14.64 5.77 5.21
C THR A 140 -13.62 6.41 4.29
N ASP A 141 -13.25 7.64 4.62
CA ASP A 141 -12.25 8.40 3.88
C ASP A 141 -10.86 8.19 4.49
N TYR A 142 -9.91 7.84 3.62
CA TYR A 142 -8.50 7.65 3.95
C TYR A 142 -7.68 8.67 3.14
N PRO A 143 -7.39 9.85 3.71
CA PRO A 143 -6.45 10.77 3.09
C PRO A 143 -5.05 10.14 3.10
N PHE A 144 -4.35 10.24 1.97
CA PHE A 144 -3.00 9.71 1.84
C PHE A 144 -2.08 10.71 1.14
N SER A 145 -0.79 10.58 1.41
CA SER A 145 0.28 11.31 0.75
C SER A 145 1.49 10.39 0.59
N LEU A 146 2.01 10.31 -0.62
CA LEU A 146 3.20 9.54 -0.98
C LEU A 146 4.26 10.52 -1.46
N ASP A 147 5.42 10.51 -0.81
CA ASP A 147 6.59 11.21 -1.32
C ASP A 147 7.26 10.33 -2.40
N MET A 148 7.15 10.78 -3.65
CA MET A 148 7.68 10.10 -4.83
C MET A 148 9.19 10.39 -5.03
N THR A 149 9.78 11.23 -4.18
CA THR A 149 11.19 11.61 -4.23
C THR A 149 12.04 10.91 -3.18
N THR A 150 11.45 10.42 -2.09
CA THR A 150 12.18 9.66 -1.08
C THR A 150 12.34 8.19 -1.47
N PRO A 151 13.56 7.63 -1.32
CA PRO A 151 13.73 6.20 -1.22
C PRO A 151 13.01 5.69 0.06
N ALA A 152 12.07 4.76 -0.09
CA ALA A 152 11.29 4.11 0.96
C ALA A 152 12.11 3.68 2.20
N GLY A 153 12.00 4.39 3.32
CA GLY A 153 12.71 3.99 4.55
C GLY A 153 13.17 5.11 5.48
N SER A 154 12.68 6.34 5.32
CA SER A 154 12.95 7.41 6.29
C SER A 154 12.29 7.18 7.67
N ASP A 155 11.41 6.18 7.80
CA ASP A 155 10.76 5.84 9.09
C ASP A 155 11.47 4.73 9.89
N LEU A 156 12.70 4.35 9.50
CA LEU A 156 13.55 3.45 10.31
C LEU A 156 14.21 4.14 11.53
N ILE A 157 13.79 5.37 11.89
CA ILE A 157 14.39 6.13 13.01
C ILE A 157 13.89 5.68 14.39
N MET A 158 12.89 4.80 14.53
CA MET A 158 12.37 4.45 15.87
C MET A 158 12.33 2.95 16.24
N ILE A 159 13.17 2.06 15.71
CA ILE A 159 13.39 0.74 16.34
C ILE A 159 14.84 0.28 16.19
N LEU A 160 15.78 1.02 16.78
CA LEU A 160 17.02 0.42 17.27
C LEU A 160 17.08 0.60 18.78
N PRO A 161 17.13 -0.47 19.59
CA PRO A 161 17.42 -0.32 21.00
C PRO A 161 18.77 0.38 21.14
N ALA A 162 18.83 1.36 22.04
CA ALA A 162 19.94 2.24 22.36
C ALA A 162 21.18 1.49 22.94
N ARG A 163 21.65 0.42 22.29
CA ARG A 163 22.81 -0.38 22.70
C ARG A 163 23.96 -0.37 21.70
N TRP A 164 23.80 0.28 20.54
CA TRP A 164 24.86 0.39 19.52
C TRP A 164 25.42 1.81 19.36
N ALA A 165 25.24 2.67 20.37
CA ALA A 165 25.82 4.02 20.39
C ALA A 165 27.29 4.06 20.86
N HIS A 166 27.98 2.91 20.99
CA HIS A 166 29.30 2.81 21.62
C HIS A 166 30.38 2.15 20.75
N CYS A 167 30.54 2.61 19.51
CA CYS A 167 31.82 2.48 18.82
C CYS A 167 32.15 3.76 18.04
N ARG A 168 32.39 4.85 18.77
CA ARG A 168 33.40 5.83 18.36
C ARG A 168 34.73 5.38 18.96
N CYS A 169 35.70 5.04 18.11
CA CYS A 169 37.14 5.25 18.29
C CYS A 169 37.78 4.94 16.93
N ALA A 170 38.28 5.92 16.19
CA ALA A 170 39.51 6.68 16.41
C ALA A 170 40.75 5.94 15.89
N MET A 171 41.39 6.61 14.92
CA MET A 171 42.83 6.69 14.67
C MET A 171 43.59 5.39 14.33
N ALA A 172 44.04 5.28 13.07
CA ALA A 172 45.40 5.62 12.62
C ALA A 172 45.60 5.14 11.18
#